data_AF-A0A316TAI4-F1
#
_entry.id   AF-A0A316TAI4-F1
#
_cell.length_a   1.000
_cell.length_b   1.000
_cell.length_c   1.000
_cell.angle_alpha   90.00
_cell.angle_beta   90.00
_cell.angle_gamma   90.00
#
_symmetry.space_group_name_H-M   'P 1'
#
loop_
_entity.id
_entity.type
_entity.pdbx_description
1 polymer ?
#
loop_
_entity_poly.entity_id
_entity_poly.type
_entity_poly.pdbx_seq_one_letter_code
_entity_poly.pdbx_strand_id
1 'polypeptide(L)'
;MNQQPIGVFDSGLGGLTVVKELMKILPHENIVYFGDTGRVPYGTRGKETIIEYAKQDIQFLQQHQVKMIIAACGTVSAVLPKEYSSHLQQPYTGVVIPSAQAACAKTKTGHIGVLGTSATIRSGAYGKAIRTILPKAVVTGIACP
;
A
#
# COMPACT_ATOMS: atom_id res chain seq x y z
N MET A 1 25.82 8.28 4.46
CA MET A 1 24.39 8.17 4.13
C MET A 1 24.20 6.95 3.25
N ASN A 2 23.16 6.15 3.46
CA ASN A 2 22.90 4.95 2.65
C ASN A 2 22.34 5.35 1.27
N GLN A 3 23.12 5.09 0.21
CA GLN A 3 22.81 5.42 -1.18
C GLN A 3 21.92 4.39 -1.89
N GLN A 4 21.57 3.30 -1.21
CA GLN A 4 20.65 2.29 -1.75
C GLN A 4 19.27 2.89 -2.07
N PRO A 5 18.59 2.44 -3.14
CA PRO A 5 17.31 3.01 -3.57
C PRO A 5 16.14 2.60 -2.66
N ILE A 6 15.04 3.34 -2.75
CA ILE A 6 13.73 2.94 -2.23
C ILE A 6 13.04 2.06 -3.28
N GLY A 7 12.65 0.85 -2.90
CA GLY A 7 11.84 -0.03 -3.73
C GLY A 7 10.38 0.33 -3.62
N VAL A 8 9.71 0.57 -4.74
CA VAL A 8 8.27 0.84 -4.80
C VAL A 8 7.64 -0.18 -5.72
N PHE A 9 6.56 -0.84 -5.31
CA PHE A 9 5.85 -1.77 -6.19
C PHE A 9 4.35 -1.55 -6.20
N ASP A 10 3.74 -1.90 -7.33
CA ASP A 10 2.31 -1.83 -7.58
C ASP A 10 1.85 -2.99 -8.48
N SER A 11 0.56 -3.28 -8.53
CA SER A 11 -0.02 -4.28 -9.42
C SER A 11 0.00 -3.90 -10.91
N GLY A 12 0.58 -2.75 -11.27
CA GLY A 12 0.51 -2.17 -12.60
C GLY A 12 1.21 -0.81 -12.62
N LEU A 13 0.59 0.18 -13.26
CA LEU A 13 1.15 1.54 -13.43
C LEU A 13 0.55 2.60 -12.48
N GLY A 14 -0.50 2.26 -11.73
CA GLY A 14 -1.22 3.20 -10.86
C GLY A 14 -0.32 3.76 -9.74
N GLY A 15 0.64 2.95 -9.29
CA GLY A 15 1.64 3.30 -8.29
C GLY A 15 2.61 4.40 -8.72
N LEU A 16 2.68 4.75 -10.01
CA LEU A 16 3.45 5.92 -10.46
C LEU A 16 2.93 7.23 -9.85
N THR A 17 1.67 7.27 -9.40
CA THR A 17 1.15 8.41 -8.62
C THR A 17 1.87 8.57 -7.28
N VAL A 18 2.19 7.46 -6.60
CA VAL A 18 2.98 7.45 -5.36
C VAL A 18 4.42 7.84 -5.66
N VAL A 19 5.03 7.28 -6.71
CA VAL A 19 6.41 7.63 -7.13
C VAL A 19 6.53 9.14 -7.41
N LYS A 20 5.56 9.72 -8.11
CA LYS A 20 5.53 11.16 -8.41
C LYS A 20 5.55 12.01 -7.14
N GLU A 21 4.79 11.64 -6.11
CA GLU A 21 4.81 12.37 -4.84
C GLU A 21 6.11 12.12 -4.07
N LEU A 22 6.63 10.88 -4.05
CA LEU A 22 7.92 10.56 -3.44
C LEU A 22 9.05 11.41 -4.02
N MET A 23 9.13 11.56 -5.35
CA MET A 23 10.16 12.39 -5.99
C MET A 23 10.05 13.87 -5.61
N LYS A 24 8.86 14.37 -5.24
CA LYS A 24 8.70 15.76 -4.76
C LYS A 24 9.18 15.92 -3.31
N ILE A 25 8.81 14.97 -2.44
CA ILE A 25 9.13 15.06 -1.01
C ILE A 25 10.55 14.58 -0.67
N LEU A 26 11.12 13.73 -1.52
CA LEU A 26 12.44 13.11 -1.37
C LEU A 26 13.23 13.24 -2.70
N PRO A 27 13.57 14.46 -3.13
CA PRO A 27 14.16 14.71 -4.45
C PRO A 27 15.57 14.13 -4.64
N HIS A 28 16.22 13.69 -3.56
CA HIS A 28 17.55 13.10 -3.57
C HIS A 28 17.54 11.57 -3.40
N GLU A 29 16.37 10.95 -3.36
CA GLU A 29 16.24 9.51 -3.22
C GLU A 29 16.15 8.82 -4.59
N ASN A 30 16.94 7.77 -4.77
CA ASN A 30 16.81 6.89 -5.94
C ASN A 30 15.62 5.95 -5.72
N ILE A 31 14.81 5.74 -6.76
CA ILE A 31 13.63 4.87 -6.69
C ILE A 31 13.77 3.73 -7.72
N VAL A 32 13.58 2.50 -7.26
CA VAL A 32 13.35 1.33 -8.12
C VAL A 32 11.86 1.04 -8.10
N TYR A 33 11.19 1.24 -9.23
CA TYR A 33 9.76 0.95 -9.37
C TYR A 33 9.54 -0.39 -10.07
N PHE A 34 8.72 -1.25 -9.46
CA PHE A 34 8.27 -2.50 -10.06
C PHE A 34 6.74 -2.49 -10.22
N GLY A 35 6.28 -2.40 -11.46
CA GLY A 35 4.87 -2.51 -11.81
C GLY A 35 4.56 -3.90 -12.34
N ASP A 36 3.77 -4.68 -11.62
CA ASP A 36 3.43 -6.06 -12.01
C ASP A 36 2.31 -6.11 -13.06
N THR A 37 2.57 -5.53 -14.23
CA THR A 37 1.59 -5.43 -15.32
C THR A 37 1.21 -6.79 -15.90
N GLY A 38 2.03 -7.84 -15.69
CA GLY A 38 1.76 -9.19 -16.19
C GLY A 38 0.59 -9.89 -15.49
N ARG A 39 0.23 -9.49 -14.26
CA ARG A 39 -0.84 -10.13 -13.47
C ARG A 39 -1.96 -9.15 -13.06
N VAL A 40 -1.97 -7.94 -13.64
CA VAL A 40 -3.04 -6.94 -13.46
C VAL A 40 -4.42 -7.49 -13.88
N PRO A 41 -5.53 -7.12 -13.23
CA PRO A 41 -5.62 -6.38 -11.96
C PRO A 41 -5.57 -7.31 -10.74
N TYR A 42 -4.99 -6.83 -9.64
CA TYR A 42 -5.03 -7.53 -8.36
C TYR A 42 -6.40 -7.40 -7.67
N GLY A 43 -7.12 -6.31 -7.90
CA GLY A 43 -8.34 -5.95 -7.18
C GLY A 43 -9.48 -6.96 -7.22
N THR A 44 -9.50 -7.83 -8.23
CA THR A 44 -10.51 -8.88 -8.44
C THR A 44 -10.04 -10.26 -7.99
N ARG A 45 -8.77 -10.41 -7.61
CA ARG A 45 -8.17 -11.70 -7.24
C ARG A 45 -8.51 -12.12 -5.80
N GLY A 46 -8.27 -13.41 -5.52
CA GLY A 46 -8.35 -13.97 -4.18
C GLY A 46 -7.24 -13.44 -3.27
N LYS A 47 -7.48 -13.46 -1.95
CA LYS A 47 -6.56 -12.92 -0.94
C LYS A 47 -5.20 -13.62 -1.01
N GLU A 48 -5.21 -14.94 -1.08
CA GLU A 48 -4.04 -15.81 -1.10
C GLU A 48 -3.19 -15.53 -2.35
N THR A 49 -3.83 -15.37 -3.50
CA THR A 49 -3.16 -15.01 -4.76
C THR A 49 -2.48 -13.64 -4.67
N ILE A 50 -3.16 -12.62 -4.11
CA ILE A 50 -2.59 -11.29 -3.93
C ILE A 50 -1.37 -11.33 -2.99
N ILE A 51 -1.45 -12.11 -1.91
CA ILE A 51 -0.33 -12.29 -0.98
C ILE A 51 0.85 -12.94 -1.69
N GLU A 52 0.62 -13.99 -2.46
CA GLU A 52 1.68 -14.67 -3.20
C GLU A 52 2.36 -13.75 -4.20
N TYR A 53 1.58 -12.99 -4.98
CA TYR A 53 2.15 -12.02 -5.91
C TYR A 53 2.97 -10.95 -5.19
N ALA A 54 2.44 -10.38 -4.10
CA ALA A 54 3.16 -9.38 -3.32
C ALA A 54 4.48 -9.92 -2.75
N LYS A 55 4.55 -11.19 -2.34
CA LYS A 55 5.81 -11.81 -1.89
C LYS A 55 6.84 -11.90 -3.01
N GLN A 56 6.40 -12.29 -4.21
CA GLN A 56 7.26 -12.38 -5.39
C GLN A 56 7.77 -10.98 -5.80
N ASP A 57 6.90 -9.97 -5.76
CA ASP A 57 7.24 -8.57 -6.06
C ASP A 57 8.26 -8.02 -5.05
N ILE A 58 8.08 -8.32 -3.77
CA ILE A 58 9.01 -7.97 -2.69
C ILE A 58 10.36 -8.65 -2.90
N GLN A 59 10.37 -9.95 -3.20
CA GLN A 59 11.60 -10.70 -3.45
C GLN A 59 12.36 -10.14 -4.66
N PHE A 60 11.66 -9.76 -5.72
CA PHE A 60 12.26 -9.09 -6.87
C PHE A 60 12.93 -7.77 -6.47
N LEU A 61 12.24 -6.90 -5.73
CA LEU A 61 12.83 -5.64 -5.25
C LEU A 61 14.06 -5.85 -4.36
N GLN A 62 14.08 -6.91 -3.54
CA GLN A 62 15.22 -7.23 -2.69
C GLN A 62 16.50 -7.54 -3.50
N GLN A 63 16.38 -8.06 -4.73
CA GLN A 63 17.51 -8.29 -5.63
C GLN A 63 18.20 -6.97 -6.08
N HIS A 64 17.48 -5.85 -6.01
CA HIS A 64 17.99 -4.52 -6.33
C HIS A 64 18.63 -3.79 -5.13
N GLN A 65 18.85 -4.49 -4.01
CA GLN A 65 19.50 -3.95 -2.81
C GLN A 65 18.83 -2.66 -2.29
N VAL A 66 17.50 -2.65 -2.27
CA VAL A 66 16.71 -1.51 -1.76
C VAL A 66 16.87 -1.35 -0.26
N LYS A 67 16.89 -0.10 0.24
CA LYS A 67 16.93 0.20 1.69
C LYS A 67 15.57 0.20 2.37
N MET A 68 14.49 0.29 1.58
CA MET A 68 13.11 0.34 2.04
C MET A 68 12.19 -0.18 0.94
N ILE A 69 11.07 -0.77 1.31
CA ILE A 69 10.02 -1.23 0.39
C ILE A 69 8.71 -0.49 0.66
N ILE A 70 8.07 -0.01 -0.41
CA ILE A 70 6.77 0.68 -0.37
C ILE A 70 5.79 -0.03 -1.30
N ALA A 71 4.71 -0.56 -0.74
CA ALA A 71 3.56 -1.03 -1.52
C ALA A 71 2.68 0.17 -1.92
N ALA A 72 2.83 0.63 -3.16
CA ALA A 72 2.02 1.69 -3.73
C ALA A 72 0.60 1.21 -4.11
N CYS A 73 0.39 -0.09 -4.26
CA CYS A 73 -0.92 -0.67 -4.52
C CYS A 73 -1.82 -0.64 -3.27
N GLY A 74 -2.96 0.04 -3.35
CA GLY A 74 -3.98 0.01 -2.29
C GLY A 74 -4.48 -1.40 -1.96
N THR A 75 -4.55 -2.28 -2.96
CA THR A 75 -4.97 -3.68 -2.77
C THR A 75 -3.93 -4.46 -1.98
N VAL A 76 -2.65 -4.41 -2.38
CA VAL A 76 -1.58 -5.11 -1.65
C VAL A 76 -1.44 -4.56 -0.25
N SER A 77 -1.41 -3.23 -0.10
CA SER A 77 -1.29 -2.57 1.20
C SER A 77 -2.43 -2.93 2.16
N ALA A 78 -3.59 -3.33 1.65
CA ALA A 78 -4.75 -3.73 2.44
C ALA A 78 -4.78 -5.24 2.76
N VAL A 79 -4.12 -6.06 1.94
CA VAL A 79 -4.23 -7.53 2.01
C VAL A 79 -2.99 -8.19 2.63
N LEU A 80 -1.80 -7.62 2.46
CA LEU A 80 -0.56 -8.22 2.96
C LEU A 80 -0.57 -8.28 4.50
N PRO A 81 -0.37 -9.46 5.12
CA PRO A 81 -0.38 -9.60 6.57
C PRO A 81 0.74 -8.78 7.23
N LYS A 82 0.42 -8.16 8.37
CA LYS A 82 1.39 -7.36 9.13
C LYS A 82 2.55 -8.23 9.59
N GLU A 83 2.24 -9.46 10.00
CA GLU A 83 3.18 -10.48 10.45
C GLU A 83 4.26 -10.74 9.39
N TYR A 84 3.85 -10.89 8.12
CA TYR A 84 4.80 -11.04 7.02
C TYR A 84 5.68 -9.80 6.87
N SER A 85 5.07 -8.61 6.81
CA SER A 85 5.82 -7.36 6.62
C SER A 85 6.78 -7.03 7.77
N SER A 86 6.48 -7.45 9.01
CA SER A 86 7.34 -7.22 10.17
C SER A 86 8.58 -8.11 10.22
N HIS A 87 8.60 -9.20 9.43
CA HIS A 87 9.75 -10.10 9.32
C HIS A 87 10.65 -9.78 8.11
N LEU A 88 10.34 -8.75 7.34
CA LEU A 88 11.21 -8.28 6.26
C LEU A 88 12.47 -7.64 6.84
N GLN A 89 13.60 -7.87 6.17
CA GLN A 89 14.88 -7.26 6.56
C GLN A 89 14.88 -5.74 6.38
N GLN A 90 14.22 -5.27 5.31
CA GLN A 90 14.04 -3.87 5.00
C GLN A 90 12.77 -3.32 5.68
N PRO A 91 12.78 -2.06 6.13
CA PRO A 91 11.56 -1.35 6.48
C PRO A 91 10.53 -1.44 5.34
N TYR A 92 9.28 -1.71 5.72
CA TYR A 92 8.16 -1.84 4.80
C TYR A 92 7.03 -0.88 5.18
N THR A 93 6.42 -0.25 4.20
CA THR A 93 5.18 0.50 4.39
C THR A 93 4.26 0.37 3.17
N GLY A 94 3.02 0.85 3.31
CA GLY A 94 2.05 0.91 2.23
C GLY A 94 1.15 2.12 2.37
N VAL A 95 0.16 2.24 1.49
CA VAL A 95 -0.68 3.43 1.38
C VAL A 95 -1.85 3.48 2.38
N VAL A 96 -2.26 2.36 2.99
CA VAL A 96 -3.46 2.32 3.86
C VAL A 96 -3.29 3.17 5.12
N ILE A 97 -2.18 3.03 5.83
CA ILE A 97 -1.97 3.72 7.12
C ILE A 97 -1.85 5.25 6.93
N PRO A 98 -1.00 5.77 6.02
CA PRO A 98 -0.93 7.20 5.74
C PRO A 98 -2.29 7.78 5.30
N SER A 99 -3.03 7.04 4.47
CA SER A 99 -4.36 7.47 4.01
C SER A 99 -5.37 7.54 5.17
N ALA A 100 -5.36 6.56 6.08
CA ALA A 100 -6.20 6.57 7.27
C ALA A 100 -5.84 7.74 8.20
N GLN A 101 -4.55 8.00 8.43
CA GLN A 101 -4.08 9.14 9.22
C GLN A 101 -4.54 10.47 8.62
N ALA A 102 -4.38 10.65 7.31
CA ALA A 102 -4.82 11.85 6.61
C ALA A 102 -6.34 12.06 6.72
N ALA A 103 -7.13 10.99 6.56
CA ALA A 103 -8.58 11.05 6.68
C ALA A 103 -9.02 11.42 8.11
N CYS A 104 -8.44 10.78 9.13
CA CYS A 104 -8.73 11.08 10.53
C CYS A 104 -8.32 12.51 10.92
N ALA A 105 -7.23 13.04 10.37
CA ALA A 105 -6.78 14.40 10.65
C ALA A 105 -7.67 15.47 9.98
N LYS A 106 -8.39 15.13 8.90
CA LYS A 106 -9.20 16.07 8.11
C LYS A 106 -10.70 16.00 8.41
N THR A 107 -11.20 14.89 8.92
CA THR A 107 -12.63 14.73 9.20
C THR A 107 -13.10 15.68 10.31
N LYS A 108 -14.28 16.28 10.12
CA LYS A 108 -14.95 17.11 11.14
C LYS A 108 -16.13 16.38 11.80
N THR A 109 -16.67 15.37 11.12
CA THR A 109 -17.88 14.65 11.53
C THR A 109 -17.56 13.25 12.07
N GLY A 110 -16.34 12.74 11.83
CA GLY A 110 -16.00 11.35 12.10
C GLY A 110 -16.62 10.35 11.12
N HIS A 111 -17.33 10.82 10.08
CA HIS A 111 -17.86 9.98 9.00
C HIS A 111 -16.84 9.97 7.85
N ILE A 112 -16.36 8.79 7.46
CA ILE A 112 -15.30 8.63 6.46
C ILE A 112 -15.75 7.60 5.42
N GLY A 113 -15.79 8.03 4.16
CA GLY A 113 -15.99 7.15 3.00
C GLY A 113 -14.65 6.58 2.51
N VAL A 114 -14.64 5.30 2.14
CA VAL A 114 -13.48 4.62 1.54
C VAL A 114 -13.93 3.97 0.24
N LEU A 115 -13.31 4.39 -0.87
CA LEU A 115 -13.52 3.79 -2.19
C LEU A 115 -12.28 2.98 -2.56
N GLY A 116 -12.48 1.84 -3.21
CA GLY A 116 -11.35 1.02 -3.65
C GLY A 116 -11.79 -0.23 -4.39
N THR A 117 -10.80 -1.08 -4.72
CA THR A 117 -11.06 -2.37 -5.35
C THR A 117 -11.88 -3.27 -4.43
N SER A 118 -12.56 -4.25 -5.01
CA SER A 118 -13.32 -5.24 -4.25
C SER A 118 -12.46 -5.96 -3.21
N ALA A 119 -11.21 -6.33 -3.54
CA ALA A 119 -10.27 -6.90 -2.57
C ALA A 119 -9.90 -5.94 -1.43
N THR A 120 -9.68 -4.65 -1.74
CA THR A 120 -9.40 -3.61 -0.73
C THR A 120 -10.55 -3.48 0.27
N ILE A 121 -11.78 -3.34 -0.23
CA ILE A 121 -12.96 -3.15 0.64
C ILE A 121 -13.25 -4.40 1.46
N ARG A 122 -13.20 -5.60 0.84
CA ARG A 122 -13.40 -6.87 1.56
C ARG A 122 -12.38 -7.11 2.67
N SER A 123 -11.15 -6.59 2.54
CA SER A 123 -10.11 -6.76 3.57
C SER A 123 -10.46 -6.12 4.92
N GLY A 124 -11.31 -5.08 4.92
CA GLY A 124 -11.60 -4.27 6.09
C GLY A 124 -10.42 -3.44 6.62
N ALA A 125 -9.28 -3.41 5.92
CA ALA A 125 -8.03 -2.83 6.43
C ALA A 125 -8.15 -1.33 6.75
N TYR A 126 -8.79 -0.54 5.88
CA TYR A 126 -9.04 0.88 6.12
C TYR A 126 -9.93 1.10 7.35
N GLY A 127 -11.02 0.34 7.49
CA GLY A 127 -11.92 0.44 8.64
C GLY A 127 -11.20 0.14 9.95
N LYS A 128 -10.33 -0.88 9.97
CA LYS A 128 -9.48 -1.21 11.12
C LYS A 128 -8.50 -0.07 11.42
N ALA A 129 -7.75 0.40 10.44
CA ALA A 129 -6.75 1.46 10.60
C ALA A 129 -7.38 2.77 11.10
N ILE A 130 -8.50 3.19 10.51
CA ILE A 130 -9.23 4.39 10.90
C ILE A 130 -9.73 4.26 12.34
N ARG A 131 -10.35 3.14 12.73
CA ARG A 131 -10.87 2.95 14.10
C ARG A 131 -9.77 2.79 15.14
N THR A 132 -8.56 2.37 14.76
CA THR A 132 -7.40 2.42 15.66
C THR A 132 -7.02 3.87 16.01
N ILE A 133 -7.17 4.81 15.08
CA ILE A 133 -6.83 6.23 15.27
C ILE A 133 -8.01 7.01 15.88
N LEU A 134 -9.22 6.76 15.39
CA LEU A 134 -10.46 7.42 15.79
C LEU A 134 -11.53 6.36 16.12
N PRO A 135 -11.58 5.86 17.37
CA PRO A 135 -12.42 4.70 17.74
C PRO A 135 -13.92 4.84 17.45
N LYS A 136 -14.44 6.08 17.46
CA LYS A 136 -15.86 6.39 17.21
C LYS A 136 -16.18 6.69 15.74
N ALA A 137 -15.23 6.54 14.82
CA ALA A 137 -15.44 6.86 13.41
C ALA A 137 -16.47 5.92 12.76
N VAL A 138 -17.38 6.51 11.99
CA VAL A 138 -18.29 5.78 11.09
C VAL A 138 -17.59 5.65 9.74
N VAL A 139 -17.28 4.41 9.35
CA VAL A 139 -16.55 4.12 8.11
C VAL A 139 -17.45 3.39 7.14
N THR A 140 -17.63 3.95 5.94
CA THR A 140 -18.42 3.36 4.85
C THR A 140 -17.48 3.01 3.70
N GLY A 141 -17.30 1.71 3.45
CA GLY A 141 -16.49 1.21 2.35
C GLY A 141 -17.36 0.83 1.14
N ILE A 142 -17.04 1.33 -0.05
CA ILE A 142 -17.73 1.00 -1.31
C ILE A 142 -16.71 0.48 -2.32
N ALA A 143 -16.96 -0.70 -2.87
CA ALA A 143 -16.16 -1.24 -3.94
C ALA A 143 -16.52 -0.54 -5.25
N CYS A 144 -15.52 -0.09 -6.00
CA CYS A 144 -15.67 0.54 -7.32
C CYS A 144 -14.88 -0.30 -8.35
N PRO A 145 -15.45 -1.43 -8.81
CA PRO A 145 -14.79 -2.35 -9.75
C PRO A 145 -14.70 -1.79 -11.17
#